data_AF-A0AAW6LIE5-F1
#
_entry.id   AF-A0AAW6LIE5-F1
#
_cell.length_a   1.000
_cell.length_b   1.000
_cell.length_c   1.000
_cell.angle_alpha   90.00
_cell.angle_beta   90.00
_cell.angle_gamma   90.00
#
_symmetry.space_group_name_H-M   'P 1'
#
loop_
_entity.id
_entity.type
_entity.pdbx_description
1 polymer ?
#
loop_
_entity_poly.entity_id
_entity_poly.type
_entity_poly.pdbx_seq_one_letter_code
_entity_poly.pdbx_strand_id
1 'polypeptide(L)'
;MTMPHSTATPPKNMSLIPGGTYWMGSEDFYPEERPVHQVTVDGFWMDTTAVTVAEFRRFVKATGHVTTAEIAPDAADYPDADPALLVPGSLVFNSPPGPVSLDDYTQWWSFTPGADWRHPEGADSNIGGRERHPVTHVSYFDAQAYAAWAGKELPTEAEWEFAARGGLDRQAYVWGDHDSPGGRPGGNVWQGQFPWENLLEDGYERTAPVGKFRPNGYGLFDMAGNVWEWTADHYTSDHAHSSKNVAPASSCCIPRNPRAEFATEALAGEPYARRVIKGGSHLCAPNYCLRYRPAARQGESEESSTCHVGFRCIIRIPQT
;
A
#
# COMPACT_ATOMS: atom_id res chain seq x y z
N MET A 1 -24.22 23.84 1.95
CA MET A 1 -22.94 24.37 1.45
C MET A 1 -22.71 23.77 0.08
N THR A 2 -22.69 24.61 -0.96
CA THR A 2 -22.46 24.22 -2.35
C THR A 2 -20.99 23.84 -2.53
N MET A 3 -20.75 22.60 -2.96
CA MET A 3 -19.42 22.12 -3.35
C MET A 3 -18.84 23.06 -4.41
N PRO A 4 -17.61 23.57 -4.26
CA PRO A 4 -16.98 24.35 -5.32
C PRO A 4 -16.90 23.46 -6.57
N HIS A 5 -17.58 23.88 -7.63
CA HIS A 5 -17.49 23.25 -8.94
C HIS A 5 -16.11 23.56 -9.51
N SER A 6 -15.16 22.64 -9.32
CA SER A 6 -13.95 22.64 -10.14
C SER A 6 -14.38 22.45 -11.60
N THR A 7 -14.04 23.41 -12.45
CA THR A 7 -14.34 23.42 -13.89
C THR A 7 -13.37 22.55 -14.70
N ALA A 8 -12.45 21.85 -14.05
CA ALA A 8 -11.54 20.93 -14.70
C ALA A 8 -12.26 19.62 -15.09
N THR A 9 -12.06 19.16 -16.32
CA THR A 9 -12.49 17.81 -16.74
C THR A 9 -11.89 16.78 -15.77
N PRO A 10 -12.70 15.86 -15.21
CA PRO A 10 -12.19 14.85 -14.28
C PRO A 10 -11.06 14.06 -14.95
N PRO A 11 -9.90 13.91 -14.30
CA PRO A 11 -8.86 13.02 -14.77
C PRO A 11 -9.44 11.62 -14.97
N LYS A 12 -9.03 10.97 -16.06
CA LYS A 12 -9.53 9.64 -16.41
C LYS A 12 -9.18 8.65 -15.28
N ASN A 13 -10.15 7.82 -14.89
CA ASN A 13 -10.00 6.78 -13.86
C ASN A 13 -9.63 7.34 -12.47
N MET A 14 -9.97 8.59 -12.16
CA MET A 14 -9.79 9.17 -10.84
C MET A 14 -11.13 9.63 -10.25
N SER A 15 -11.25 9.54 -8.93
CA SER A 15 -12.37 10.09 -8.17
C SER A 15 -11.95 11.36 -7.43
N LEU A 16 -12.86 12.32 -7.35
CA LEU A 16 -12.65 13.53 -6.55
C LEU A 16 -12.88 13.17 -5.08
N ILE A 17 -11.82 13.28 -4.29
CA ILE A 17 -11.88 13.19 -2.84
C ILE A 17 -12.12 14.61 -2.32
N PRO A 18 -13.24 14.88 -1.62
CA PRO A 18 -13.65 16.24 -1.29
C PRO A 18 -12.74 16.96 -0.28
N GLY A 19 -11.87 16.21 0.40
CA GLY A 19 -11.16 16.69 1.57
C GLY A 19 -12.07 16.86 2.79
N GLY A 20 -11.47 17.11 3.94
CA GLY A 20 -12.19 17.27 5.19
C GLY A 20 -11.34 16.93 6.41
N THR A 21 -11.94 17.10 7.60
CA THR A 21 -11.34 16.67 8.86
C THR A 21 -11.87 15.30 9.23
N TYR A 22 -10.99 14.39 9.65
CA TYR A 22 -11.34 13.05 10.11
C TYR A 22 -10.46 12.61 11.28
N TRP A 23 -10.84 11.49 11.91
CA TRP A 23 -10.03 10.80 12.91
C TRP A 23 -9.14 9.76 12.24
N MET A 24 -7.83 9.99 12.28
CA MET A 24 -6.78 9.09 11.79
C MET A 24 -6.37 8.09 12.87
N GLY A 25 -6.07 6.85 12.47
CA GLY A 25 -5.60 5.79 13.35
C GLY A 25 -6.71 4.93 13.97
N SER A 26 -6.32 4.09 14.92
CA SER A 26 -7.22 3.24 15.73
C SER A 26 -6.60 2.92 17.09
N GLU A 27 -7.44 2.83 18.13
CA GLU A 27 -7.03 2.36 19.46
C GLU A 27 -7.19 0.83 19.63
N ASP A 28 -7.88 0.15 18.71
CA ASP A 28 -8.41 -1.19 18.97
C ASP A 28 -7.51 -2.34 18.49
N PHE A 29 -6.48 -2.03 17.68
CA PHE A 29 -5.65 -3.04 17.00
C PHE A 29 -4.17 -2.86 17.33
N TYR A 30 -3.34 -2.45 16.37
CA TYR A 30 -1.89 -2.44 16.52
C TYR A 30 -1.37 -1.15 17.17
N PRO A 31 -0.29 -1.21 18.00
CA PRO A 31 0.25 -0.03 18.68
C PRO A 31 0.66 1.10 17.74
N GLU A 32 1.18 0.79 16.56
CA GLU A 32 1.64 1.78 15.58
C GLU A 32 0.51 2.63 14.98
N GLU A 33 -0.75 2.21 15.12
CA GLU A 33 -1.95 2.93 14.66
C GLU A 33 -2.41 4.02 15.64
N ARG A 34 -1.74 4.14 16.78
CA ARG A 34 -2.06 5.06 17.87
C ARG A 34 -1.16 6.30 17.85
N PRO A 35 -1.52 7.38 18.57
CA PRO A 35 -2.87 7.65 19.09
C PRO A 35 -3.84 8.01 17.97
N VAL A 36 -5.13 7.81 18.20
CA VAL A 36 -6.19 8.36 17.36
C VAL A 36 -6.21 9.88 17.48
N HIS A 37 -6.16 10.59 16.35
CA HIS A 37 -6.06 12.05 16.32
C HIS A 37 -6.77 12.66 15.12
N GLN A 38 -7.09 13.95 15.19
CA GLN A 38 -7.74 14.64 14.08
C GLN A 38 -6.72 15.17 13.07
N VAL A 39 -7.06 15.03 11.79
CA VAL A 39 -6.30 15.54 10.65
C VAL A 39 -7.26 16.17 9.65
N THR A 40 -6.87 17.30 9.04
CA THR A 40 -7.53 17.86 7.86
C THR A 40 -6.74 17.53 6.60
N VAL A 41 -7.41 17.00 5.57
CA VAL A 41 -6.84 16.88 4.22
C VAL A 41 -7.61 17.77 3.25
N ASP A 42 -6.90 18.37 2.29
CA ASP A 42 -7.52 19.11 1.19
C ASP A 42 -8.26 18.20 0.22
N GLY A 43 -9.03 18.80 -0.69
CA GLY A 43 -9.56 18.06 -1.84
C GLY A 43 -8.47 17.69 -2.84
N PHE A 44 -8.52 16.47 -3.36
CA PHE A 44 -7.58 15.94 -4.35
C PHE A 44 -8.27 14.91 -5.24
N TRP A 45 -7.68 14.59 -6.39
CA TRP A 45 -8.08 13.45 -7.20
C TRP A 45 -7.26 12.23 -6.80
N MET A 46 -7.89 11.06 -6.70
CA MET A 46 -7.21 9.78 -6.46
C MET A 46 -7.57 8.75 -7.51
N ASP A 47 -6.60 7.96 -7.95
CA ASP A 47 -6.84 6.81 -8.82
C ASP A 47 -7.87 5.87 -8.18
N THR A 48 -8.90 5.49 -8.94
CA THR A 48 -9.96 4.62 -8.44
C THR A 48 -9.46 3.21 -8.10
N THR A 49 -8.32 2.83 -8.64
CA THR A 49 -7.67 1.52 -8.48
C THR A 49 -6.17 1.69 -8.33
N ALA A 50 -5.48 0.67 -7.81
CA ALA A 50 -4.03 0.56 -7.94
C ALA A 50 -3.57 0.60 -9.42
N VAL A 51 -2.33 1.03 -9.64
CA VAL A 51 -1.70 1.05 -10.97
C VAL A 51 -1.61 -0.37 -11.50
N THR A 52 -2.12 -0.59 -12.71
CA THR A 52 -2.15 -1.90 -13.33
C THR A 52 -0.82 -2.27 -14.01
N VAL A 53 -0.60 -3.56 -14.21
CA VAL A 53 0.51 -4.08 -15.04
C VAL A 53 0.51 -3.45 -16.45
N ALA A 54 -0.66 -3.26 -17.07
CA ALA A 54 -0.74 -2.63 -18.39
C ALA A 54 -0.39 -1.14 -18.38
N GLU A 55 -0.69 -0.44 -17.28
CA GLU A 55 -0.28 0.96 -17.05
C GLU A 55 1.23 1.08 -16.87
N PHE A 56 1.78 0.28 -15.95
CA PHE A 56 3.21 0.26 -15.68
C PHE A 56 4.03 -0.14 -16.93
N ARG A 57 3.55 -1.09 -17.72
CA ARG A 57 4.16 -1.46 -19.00
C ARG A 57 4.25 -0.28 -19.98
N ARG A 58 3.27 0.63 -19.99
CA ARG A 58 3.33 1.84 -20.85
C ARG A 58 4.40 2.81 -20.37
N PHE A 59 4.51 3.00 -19.06
CA PHE A 59 5.58 3.78 -18.45
C PHE A 59 6.95 3.24 -18.87
N VAL A 60 7.21 1.95 -18.58
CA VAL A 60 8.50 1.32 -18.89
C VAL A 60 8.82 1.38 -20.38
N LYS A 61 7.83 1.14 -21.25
CA LYS A 61 8.02 1.27 -22.71
C LYS A 61 8.36 2.69 -23.15
N ALA A 62 7.81 3.70 -22.48
CA ALA A 62 8.01 5.11 -22.83
C ALA A 62 9.34 5.67 -22.32
N THR A 63 9.82 5.19 -21.17
CA THR A 63 10.97 5.77 -20.47
C THR A 63 12.22 4.90 -20.52
N GLY A 64 12.07 3.60 -20.79
CA GLY A 64 13.15 2.63 -20.61
C GLY A 64 13.49 2.36 -19.14
N HIS A 65 12.57 2.68 -18.21
CA HIS A 65 12.77 2.46 -16.77
C HIS A 65 13.09 1.00 -16.46
N VAL A 66 14.10 0.80 -15.60
CA VAL A 66 14.52 -0.49 -15.05
C VAL A 66 14.22 -0.44 -13.56
N THR A 67 13.40 -1.37 -13.06
CA THR A 67 12.97 -1.31 -11.66
C THR A 67 14.08 -1.67 -10.69
N THR A 68 13.91 -1.34 -9.40
CA THR A 68 14.87 -1.74 -8.37
C THR A 68 15.08 -3.26 -8.35
N ALA A 69 14.01 -4.05 -8.53
CA ALA A 69 14.09 -5.51 -8.62
C ALA A 69 14.90 -6.04 -9.81
N GLU A 70 15.03 -5.25 -10.88
CA GLU A 70 15.78 -5.59 -12.09
C GLU A 70 17.29 -5.23 -11.97
N ILE A 71 17.70 -4.60 -10.88
CA ILE A 71 19.08 -4.13 -10.65
C ILE A 71 19.73 -5.01 -9.57
N ALA A 72 20.97 -5.44 -9.81
CA ALA A 72 21.74 -6.18 -8.81
C ALA A 72 22.07 -5.25 -7.61
N PRO A 73 21.86 -5.68 -6.36
CA PRO A 73 22.27 -4.90 -5.19
C PRO A 73 23.79 -4.66 -5.17
N ASP A 74 24.22 -3.50 -4.66
CA ASP A 74 25.65 -3.25 -4.45
C ASP A 74 26.12 -4.07 -3.23
N ALA A 75 27.17 -4.86 -3.40
CA ALA A 75 27.76 -5.65 -2.31
C ALA A 75 28.24 -4.79 -1.14
N ALA A 76 28.57 -3.51 -1.38
CA ALA A 76 28.97 -2.57 -0.34
C ALA A 76 27.82 -2.25 0.64
N ASP A 77 26.57 -2.29 0.19
CA ASP A 77 25.39 -2.03 1.01
C ASP A 77 25.01 -3.27 1.86
N TYR A 78 25.44 -4.46 1.43
CA TYR A 78 25.10 -5.74 2.06
C TYR A 78 26.35 -6.60 2.36
N PRO A 79 27.24 -6.16 3.27
CA PRO A 79 28.52 -6.83 3.53
C PRO A 79 28.39 -8.26 4.08
N ASP A 80 27.26 -8.57 4.72
CA ASP A 80 26.99 -9.88 5.32
C ASP A 80 26.10 -10.79 4.43
N ALA A 81 25.67 -10.30 3.26
CA ALA A 81 24.84 -11.09 2.35
C ALA A 81 25.65 -12.16 1.63
N ASP A 82 25.02 -13.30 1.33
CA ASP A 82 25.59 -14.29 0.43
C ASP A 82 25.80 -13.65 -0.95
N PRO A 83 27.04 -13.59 -1.47
CA PRO A 83 27.31 -13.01 -2.79
C PRO A 83 26.52 -13.66 -3.93
N ALA A 84 26.08 -14.91 -3.77
CA ALA A 84 25.24 -15.58 -4.76
C ALA A 84 23.81 -15.00 -4.83
N LEU A 85 23.37 -14.28 -3.79
CA LEU A 85 22.06 -13.62 -3.72
C LEU A 85 22.12 -12.15 -4.12
N LEU A 86 23.31 -11.58 -4.38
CA LEU A 86 23.51 -10.22 -4.90
C LEU A 86 23.27 -10.17 -6.42
N VAL A 87 22.05 -10.52 -6.83
CA VAL A 87 21.59 -10.56 -8.21
C VAL A 87 20.23 -9.87 -8.32
N PRO A 88 19.77 -9.47 -9.52
CA PRO A 88 18.40 -8.97 -9.69
C PRO A 88 17.38 -9.97 -9.16
N GLY A 89 16.40 -9.49 -8.43
CA GLY A 89 15.38 -10.31 -7.79
C GLY A 89 14.51 -9.52 -6.82
N SER A 90 13.55 -10.22 -6.24
CA SER A 90 12.54 -9.63 -5.37
C SER A 90 12.05 -10.67 -4.35
N LEU A 91 11.41 -10.21 -3.28
CA LEU A 91 10.88 -11.10 -2.25
C LEU A 91 9.55 -11.71 -2.72
N VAL A 92 9.47 -13.04 -2.74
CA VAL A 92 8.28 -13.78 -3.21
C VAL A 92 7.73 -14.65 -2.08
N PHE A 93 6.39 -14.62 -1.96
CA PHE A 93 5.67 -15.51 -1.05
C PHE A 93 5.54 -16.90 -1.68
N ASN A 94 5.99 -17.90 -0.92
CA ASN A 94 5.93 -19.31 -1.22
C ASN A 94 5.17 -20.03 -0.11
N SER A 95 3.95 -20.46 -0.40
CA SER A 95 3.14 -21.23 0.56
C SER A 95 3.87 -22.53 0.93
N PRO A 96 4.17 -22.79 2.22
CA PRO A 96 4.74 -24.07 2.63
C PRO A 96 3.70 -25.19 2.45
N PRO A 97 4.14 -26.46 2.33
CA PRO A 97 3.23 -27.59 2.09
C PRO A 97 2.36 -27.97 3.30
N GLY A 98 2.56 -27.31 4.45
CA GLY A 98 1.85 -27.58 5.69
C GLY A 98 2.17 -26.52 6.77
N PRO A 99 1.65 -26.70 7.99
CA PRO A 99 1.85 -25.76 9.09
C PRO A 99 3.33 -25.55 9.41
N VAL A 100 3.71 -24.29 9.62
CA VAL A 100 5.06 -23.85 10.03
C VAL A 100 4.95 -22.84 11.19
N SER A 101 6.06 -22.56 11.88
CA SER A 101 6.09 -21.55 12.94
C SER A 101 5.87 -20.15 12.39
N LEU A 102 4.91 -19.39 12.95
CA LEU A 102 4.63 -18.02 12.52
C LEU A 102 5.68 -16.99 12.96
N ASP A 103 6.65 -17.41 13.79
CA ASP A 103 7.74 -16.56 14.27
C ASP A 103 8.95 -16.52 13.30
N ASP A 104 8.97 -17.39 12.28
CA ASP A 104 10.03 -17.45 11.28
C ASP A 104 9.47 -17.22 9.87
N TYR A 105 9.46 -15.95 9.46
CA TYR A 105 8.93 -15.56 8.15
C TYR A 105 9.71 -16.13 6.96
N THR A 106 10.94 -16.60 7.17
CA THR A 106 11.77 -17.19 6.10
C THR A 106 11.20 -18.53 5.60
N GLN A 107 10.28 -19.14 6.35
CA GLN A 107 9.57 -20.35 5.96
C GLN A 107 8.57 -20.14 4.81
N TRP A 108 8.15 -18.90 4.54
CA TRP A 108 7.23 -18.58 3.43
C TRP A 108 7.63 -17.36 2.60
N TRP A 109 8.68 -16.63 2.99
CA TRP A 109 9.27 -15.56 2.18
C TRP A 109 10.65 -15.97 1.70
N SER A 110 10.91 -15.80 0.41
CA SER A 110 12.21 -16.10 -0.17
C SER A 110 12.62 -15.02 -1.16
N PHE A 111 13.88 -14.57 -1.05
CA PHE A 111 14.48 -13.79 -2.13
C PHE A 111 14.59 -14.68 -3.37
N THR A 112 13.97 -14.25 -4.47
CA THR A 112 13.87 -15.05 -5.69
C THR A 112 14.60 -14.33 -6.82
N PRO A 113 15.77 -14.85 -7.25
CA PRO A 113 16.49 -14.30 -8.40
C PRO A 113 15.62 -14.24 -9.66
N GLY A 114 15.69 -13.12 -10.36
CA GLY A 114 14.90 -12.83 -11.56
C GLY A 114 13.40 -12.62 -11.31
N ALA A 115 12.95 -12.54 -10.04
CA ALA A 115 11.59 -12.08 -9.75
C ALA A 115 11.52 -10.56 -9.91
N ASP A 116 10.62 -10.10 -10.76
CA ASP A 116 10.36 -8.68 -11.04
C ASP A 116 8.89 -8.46 -11.46
N TRP A 117 8.54 -7.25 -11.87
CA TRP A 117 7.16 -6.91 -12.23
C TRP A 117 6.65 -7.63 -13.50
N ARG A 118 7.54 -8.13 -14.37
CA ARG A 118 7.23 -8.96 -15.54
C ARG A 118 7.23 -10.45 -15.21
N HIS A 119 8.01 -10.84 -14.21
CA HIS A 119 8.27 -12.20 -13.76
C HIS A 119 7.94 -12.36 -12.26
N PRO A 120 6.66 -12.21 -11.84
CA PRO A 120 6.30 -12.02 -10.43
C PRO A 120 6.51 -13.26 -9.53
N GLU A 121 6.68 -14.45 -10.12
CA GLU A 121 6.98 -15.68 -9.39
C GLU A 121 8.42 -16.19 -9.64
N GLY A 122 9.29 -15.35 -10.21
CA GLY A 122 10.67 -15.70 -10.58
C GLY A 122 10.88 -15.81 -12.10
N ALA A 123 12.13 -16.01 -12.51
CA ALA A 123 12.57 -15.85 -13.91
C ALA A 123 11.76 -16.62 -14.98
N ASP A 124 11.19 -17.78 -14.62
CA ASP A 124 10.40 -18.62 -15.53
C ASP A 124 8.91 -18.22 -15.60
N SER A 125 8.46 -17.33 -14.72
CA SER A 125 7.08 -16.85 -14.67
C SER A 125 6.84 -15.73 -15.69
N ASN A 126 5.58 -15.33 -15.88
CA ASN A 126 5.25 -14.13 -16.65
C ASN A 126 3.89 -13.55 -16.23
N ILE A 127 3.65 -12.31 -16.61
CA ILE A 127 2.39 -11.56 -16.39
C ILE A 127 1.22 -11.95 -17.32
N GLY A 128 1.27 -13.08 -18.04
CA GLY A 128 0.27 -13.45 -19.04
C GLY A 128 -1.17 -13.43 -18.50
N GLY A 129 -2.03 -12.61 -19.10
CA GLY A 129 -3.44 -12.44 -18.68
C GLY A 129 -3.64 -11.55 -17.44
N ARG A 130 -2.56 -11.02 -16.85
CA ARG A 130 -2.59 -10.15 -15.66
C ARG A 130 -2.53 -8.66 -15.99
N GLU A 131 -2.88 -8.25 -17.20
CA GLU A 131 -2.83 -6.85 -17.65
C GLU A 131 -3.64 -5.89 -16.76
N ARG A 132 -4.73 -6.40 -16.17
CA ARG A 132 -5.61 -5.65 -15.26
C ARG A 132 -5.32 -5.89 -13.78
N HIS A 133 -4.31 -6.68 -13.44
CA HIS A 133 -3.90 -6.85 -12.05
C HIS A 133 -3.04 -5.65 -11.62
N PRO A 134 -2.97 -5.35 -10.31
CA PRO A 134 -2.01 -4.36 -9.81
C PRO A 134 -0.59 -4.80 -10.16
N VAL A 135 0.26 -3.84 -10.52
CA VAL A 135 1.70 -4.09 -10.63
C VAL A 135 2.29 -4.35 -9.24
N THR A 136 3.17 -5.35 -9.14
CA THR A 136 3.91 -5.70 -7.93
C THR A 136 5.42 -5.73 -8.23
N HIS A 137 6.26 -6.04 -7.24
CA HIS A 137 7.73 -5.98 -7.36
C HIS A 137 8.24 -4.59 -7.77
N VAL A 138 7.56 -3.57 -7.27
CA VAL A 138 7.90 -2.16 -7.48
C VAL A 138 8.29 -1.57 -6.13
N SER A 139 9.48 -0.97 -6.08
CA SER A 139 9.95 -0.25 -4.90
C SER A 139 9.23 1.10 -4.76
N TYR A 140 9.52 1.80 -3.68
CA TYR A 140 9.04 3.18 -3.53
C TYR A 140 9.59 4.09 -4.63
N PHE A 141 10.83 3.88 -5.06
CA PHE A 141 11.47 4.64 -6.14
C PHE A 141 10.79 4.39 -7.49
N ASP A 142 10.38 3.15 -7.77
CA ASP A 142 9.65 2.78 -8.99
C ASP A 142 8.27 3.44 -9.02
N ALA A 143 7.57 3.41 -7.89
CA ALA A 143 6.25 4.03 -7.73
C ALA A 143 6.32 5.56 -7.93
N GLN A 144 7.34 6.22 -7.35
CA GLN A 144 7.57 7.65 -7.57
C GLN A 144 7.91 7.98 -9.02
N ALA A 145 8.80 7.21 -9.66
CA ALA A 145 9.19 7.44 -11.04
C ALA A 145 7.99 7.31 -11.99
N TYR A 146 7.14 6.31 -11.78
CA TYR A 146 5.88 6.19 -12.50
C TYR A 146 4.95 7.38 -12.26
N ALA A 147 4.74 7.76 -10.99
CA ALA A 147 3.84 8.85 -10.63
C ALA A 147 4.28 10.17 -11.32
N ALA A 148 5.57 10.49 -11.25
CA ALA A 148 6.15 11.66 -11.91
C ALA A 148 5.95 11.63 -13.43
N TRP A 149 6.21 10.49 -14.08
CA TRP A 149 5.98 10.33 -15.53
C TRP A 149 4.50 10.51 -15.90
N ALA A 150 3.59 10.04 -15.06
CA ALA A 150 2.16 10.16 -15.26
C ALA A 150 1.61 11.58 -14.96
N GLY A 151 2.44 12.50 -14.48
CA GLY A 151 2.02 13.83 -14.02
C GLY A 151 1.19 13.77 -12.74
N LYS A 152 1.52 12.83 -11.85
CA LYS A 152 0.82 12.52 -10.60
C LYS A 152 1.80 12.49 -9.41
N GLU A 153 1.28 12.25 -8.23
CA GLU A 153 2.05 12.05 -6.99
C GLU A 153 1.58 10.77 -6.27
N LEU A 154 2.37 10.27 -5.31
CA LEU A 154 1.88 9.31 -4.33
C LEU A 154 1.05 10.04 -3.24
N PRO A 155 0.00 9.40 -2.69
CA PRO A 155 -0.76 9.99 -1.59
C PRO A 155 0.09 10.08 -0.33
N THR A 156 -0.20 11.05 0.54
CA THR A 156 0.25 10.97 1.93
C THR A 156 -0.48 9.84 2.66
N GLU A 157 0.07 9.39 3.80
CA GLU A 157 -0.60 8.41 4.67
C GLU A 157 -2.02 8.90 5.05
N ALA A 158 -2.13 10.17 5.43
CA ALA A 158 -3.39 10.78 5.85
C ALA A 158 -4.41 10.85 4.70
N GLU A 159 -3.96 11.21 3.50
CA GLU A 159 -4.82 11.21 2.31
C GLU A 159 -5.31 9.82 1.97
N TRP A 160 -4.41 8.83 2.01
CA TRP A 160 -4.75 7.44 1.73
C TRP A 160 -5.81 6.93 2.70
N GLU A 161 -5.62 7.15 4.01
CA GLU A 161 -6.56 6.67 5.02
C GLU A 161 -7.90 7.41 4.96
N PHE A 162 -7.89 8.74 4.80
CA PHE A 162 -9.12 9.51 4.58
C PHE A 162 -9.91 8.97 3.39
N ALA A 163 -9.22 8.72 2.28
CA ALA A 163 -9.80 8.18 1.07
C ALA A 163 -10.32 6.74 1.27
N ALA A 164 -9.57 5.89 1.98
CA ALA A 164 -9.93 4.50 2.28
C ALA A 164 -11.19 4.39 3.14
N ARG A 165 -11.36 5.29 4.11
CA ARG A 165 -12.56 5.37 4.97
C ARG A 165 -13.83 5.69 4.19
N GLY A 166 -13.73 6.29 3.00
CA GLY A 166 -14.87 6.42 2.09
C GLY A 166 -16.07 7.18 2.67
N GLY A 167 -15.83 8.13 3.60
CA GLY A 167 -16.88 8.89 4.29
C GLY A 167 -17.41 8.23 5.58
N LEU A 168 -16.89 7.09 5.99
CA LEU A 168 -17.24 6.43 7.25
C LEU A 168 -16.43 7.01 8.43
N ASP A 169 -17.08 7.32 9.54
CA ASP A 169 -16.43 7.76 10.77
C ASP A 169 -15.98 6.55 11.62
N ARG A 170 -14.67 6.41 11.82
CA ARG A 170 -14.03 5.46 12.76
C ARG A 170 -14.51 4.00 12.66
N GLN A 171 -14.96 3.57 11.48
CA GLN A 171 -15.28 2.17 11.20
C GLN A 171 -13.99 1.34 11.05
N ALA A 172 -14.06 0.06 11.42
CA ALA A 172 -12.90 -0.84 11.38
C ALA A 172 -12.40 -1.16 9.96
N TYR A 173 -13.32 -1.28 8.99
CA TYR A 173 -13.03 -1.62 7.60
C TYR A 173 -13.55 -0.56 6.63
N VAL A 174 -13.08 -0.61 5.37
CA VAL A 174 -13.49 0.33 4.29
C VAL A 174 -14.98 0.23 3.93
N TRP A 175 -15.67 -0.80 4.43
CA TRP A 175 -17.09 -1.10 4.20
C TRP A 175 -17.93 -1.14 5.49
N GLY A 176 -17.36 -0.87 6.66
CA GLY A 176 -18.08 -0.88 7.95
C GLY A 176 -17.34 -1.64 9.05
N ASP A 177 -18.07 -2.15 10.04
CA ASP A 177 -17.47 -2.78 11.25
C ASP A 177 -17.27 -4.30 11.18
N HIS A 178 -17.85 -4.98 10.19
CA HIS A 178 -17.69 -6.42 10.02
C HIS A 178 -16.65 -6.75 8.96
N ASP A 179 -15.76 -7.69 9.27
CA ASP A 179 -14.69 -8.19 8.40
C ASP A 179 -15.25 -8.83 7.11
N SER A 180 -16.36 -9.56 7.26
CA SER A 180 -17.03 -10.31 6.20
C SER A 180 -18.44 -9.75 5.93
N PRO A 181 -18.55 -8.64 5.18
CA PRO A 181 -19.84 -7.99 4.93
C PRO A 181 -20.79 -8.92 4.16
N GLY A 182 -21.90 -9.29 4.78
CA GLY A 182 -22.86 -10.24 4.20
C GLY A 182 -22.35 -11.69 4.15
N GLY A 183 -21.38 -12.05 5.00
CA GLY A 183 -20.83 -13.40 5.11
C GLY A 183 -19.86 -13.77 3.99
N ARG A 184 -19.26 -12.78 3.32
CA ARG A 184 -18.23 -12.97 2.29
C ARG A 184 -17.04 -12.05 2.55
N PRO A 185 -15.83 -12.41 2.11
CA PRO A 185 -14.68 -11.49 2.17
C PRO A 185 -14.99 -10.16 1.49
N GLY A 186 -14.68 -9.05 2.16
CA GLY A 186 -14.92 -7.70 1.62
C GLY A 186 -13.89 -7.26 0.57
N GLY A 187 -12.74 -7.92 0.53
CA GLY A 187 -11.64 -7.70 -0.41
C GLY A 187 -10.85 -8.98 -0.65
N ASN A 188 -9.81 -8.90 -1.49
CA ASN A 188 -8.89 -10.02 -1.75
C ASN A 188 -7.91 -10.16 -0.57
N VAL A 189 -8.10 -11.17 0.28
CA VAL A 189 -7.35 -11.43 1.51
C VAL A 189 -7.20 -12.93 1.71
N TRP A 190 -6.45 -13.40 2.70
CA TRP A 190 -6.27 -14.82 2.93
C TRP A 190 -7.44 -15.40 3.75
N GLN A 191 -8.04 -16.50 3.29
CA GLN A 191 -8.98 -17.31 4.07
C GLN A 191 -8.38 -18.69 4.33
N GLY A 192 -8.50 -19.22 5.55
CA GLY A 192 -7.87 -20.49 5.96
C GLY A 192 -6.68 -20.30 6.89
N GLN A 193 -5.88 -21.35 7.07
CA GLN A 193 -4.70 -21.31 7.94
C GLN A 193 -3.47 -20.75 7.21
N PHE A 194 -3.23 -19.45 7.37
CA PHE A 194 -1.97 -18.83 6.95
C PHE A 194 -0.75 -19.53 7.61
N PRO A 195 0.39 -19.72 6.92
CA PRO A 195 0.67 -19.38 5.52
C PRO A 195 0.45 -20.51 4.51
N TRP A 196 -0.16 -21.64 4.91
CA TRP A 196 -0.07 -22.89 4.14
C TRP A 196 -1.39 -23.35 3.50
N GLU A 197 -2.53 -22.89 4.01
CA GLU A 197 -3.87 -23.24 3.52
C GLU A 197 -4.65 -21.98 3.14
N ASN A 198 -4.80 -21.73 1.83
CA ASN A 198 -5.69 -20.71 1.28
C ASN A 198 -6.97 -21.37 0.72
N LEU A 199 -8.12 -21.06 1.33
CA LEU A 199 -9.44 -21.59 0.98
C LEU A 199 -10.05 -20.93 -0.26
N LEU A 200 -9.48 -19.83 -0.75
CA LEU A 200 -9.90 -19.14 -1.98
C LEU A 200 -11.38 -18.72 -1.99
N GLU A 201 -11.92 -18.33 -0.84
CA GLU A 201 -13.34 -17.95 -0.72
C GLU A 201 -13.65 -16.64 -1.47
N ASP A 202 -12.66 -15.75 -1.61
CA ASP A 202 -12.75 -14.54 -2.42
C ASP A 202 -12.50 -14.77 -3.93
N GLY A 203 -12.03 -15.98 -4.29
CA GLY A 203 -11.77 -16.43 -5.66
C GLY A 203 -10.36 -16.13 -6.19
N TYR A 204 -9.42 -15.65 -5.37
CA TYR A 204 -8.08 -15.27 -5.81
C TYR A 204 -6.97 -15.78 -4.87
N GLU A 205 -6.04 -16.58 -5.41
CA GLU A 205 -4.89 -17.08 -4.63
C GLU A 205 -3.80 -16.02 -4.44
N ARG A 206 -3.62 -15.17 -5.46
CA ARG A 206 -2.65 -14.07 -5.49
C ARG A 206 -3.38 -12.75 -5.73
N THR A 207 -2.81 -11.84 -6.51
CA THR A 207 -3.51 -10.61 -6.89
C THR A 207 -4.77 -10.91 -7.69
N ALA A 208 -5.78 -10.06 -7.51
CA ALA A 208 -7.00 -10.00 -8.30
C ALA A 208 -6.91 -8.85 -9.32
N PRO A 209 -7.64 -8.91 -10.45
CA PRO A 209 -7.82 -7.74 -11.30
C PRO A 209 -8.33 -6.56 -10.47
N VAL A 210 -7.79 -5.37 -10.71
CA VAL A 210 -8.22 -4.18 -9.99
C VAL A 210 -9.71 -3.89 -10.24
N GLY A 211 -10.40 -3.36 -9.25
CA GLY A 211 -11.81 -3.02 -9.36
C GLY A 211 -12.76 -4.22 -9.26
N LYS A 212 -12.28 -5.37 -8.78
CA LYS A 212 -13.08 -6.59 -8.71
C LYS A 212 -14.08 -6.58 -7.55
N PHE A 213 -13.68 -6.03 -6.41
CA PHE A 213 -14.52 -5.94 -5.21
C PHE A 213 -15.36 -4.66 -5.23
N ARG A 214 -16.22 -4.48 -4.22
CA ARG A 214 -17.10 -3.29 -4.18
C ARG A 214 -16.26 -2.04 -3.87
N PRO A 215 -16.52 -0.90 -4.53
CA PRO A 215 -15.87 0.33 -4.16
C PRO A 215 -16.41 0.85 -2.82
N ASN A 216 -15.60 1.64 -2.10
CA ASN A 216 -16.03 2.36 -0.92
C ASN A 216 -16.91 3.58 -1.27
N GLY A 217 -17.32 4.37 -0.27
CA GLY A 217 -18.20 5.53 -0.47
C GLY A 217 -17.64 6.66 -1.34
N TYR A 218 -16.34 6.67 -1.64
CA TYR A 218 -15.71 7.60 -2.58
C TYR A 218 -15.44 7.01 -3.97
N GLY A 219 -15.93 5.80 -4.24
CA GLY A 219 -15.74 5.14 -5.55
C GLY A 219 -14.36 4.51 -5.72
N LEU A 220 -13.62 4.30 -4.63
CA LEU A 220 -12.30 3.68 -4.67
C LEU A 220 -12.40 2.18 -4.42
N PHE A 221 -11.71 1.41 -5.25
CA PHE A 221 -11.67 -0.04 -5.20
C PHE A 221 -10.42 -0.53 -4.49
N ASP A 222 -10.51 -1.75 -3.94
CA ASP A 222 -9.38 -2.50 -3.40
C ASP A 222 -8.58 -1.71 -2.34
N MET A 223 -9.24 -0.83 -1.58
CA MET A 223 -8.63 -0.10 -0.46
C MET A 223 -8.36 -1.00 0.76
N ALA A 224 -8.72 -2.29 0.68
CA ALA A 224 -8.47 -3.30 1.69
C ALA A 224 -8.15 -4.64 0.99
N GLY A 225 -6.92 -5.10 1.16
CA GLY A 225 -6.40 -6.32 0.52
C GLY A 225 -5.87 -6.09 -0.90
N ASN A 226 -5.79 -7.15 -1.68
CA ASN A 226 -5.16 -7.24 -2.99
C ASN A 226 -3.65 -6.98 -2.96
N VAL A 227 -3.22 -5.73 -2.86
CA VAL A 227 -1.81 -5.35 -2.69
C VAL A 227 -1.71 -4.24 -1.66
N TRP A 228 -0.63 -4.27 -0.89
CA TRP A 228 -0.19 -3.11 -0.12
C TRP A 228 0.07 -1.94 -1.05
N GLU A 229 -0.11 -0.71 -0.57
CA GLU A 229 0.10 0.48 -1.39
C GLU A 229 1.07 1.46 -0.76
N TRP A 230 2.09 1.86 -1.54
CA TRP A 230 3.04 2.90 -1.17
C TRP A 230 2.37 4.25 -0.93
N THR A 231 2.78 4.91 0.15
CA THR A 231 2.46 6.33 0.43
C THR A 231 3.75 7.16 0.50
N ALA A 232 3.62 8.48 0.46
CA ALA A 232 4.75 9.41 0.45
C ALA A 232 5.46 9.55 1.80
N ASP A 233 4.81 9.19 2.90
CA ASP A 233 5.29 9.49 4.25
C ASP A 233 6.39 8.53 4.71
N HIS A 234 7.40 9.05 5.41
CA HIS A 234 8.33 8.21 6.17
C HIS A 234 7.59 7.49 7.30
N TYR A 235 7.95 6.23 7.53
CA TYR A 235 7.38 5.45 8.61
C TYR A 235 7.93 5.91 9.97
N THR A 236 7.05 5.96 10.96
CA THR A 236 7.37 6.19 12.38
C THR A 236 6.71 5.11 13.22
N SER A 237 7.29 4.81 14.38
CA SER A 237 6.83 3.78 15.33
C SER A 237 5.34 3.91 15.67
N ASP A 238 4.84 5.13 15.79
CA ASP A 238 3.44 5.46 15.97
C ASP A 238 3.13 6.87 15.40
N HIS A 239 1.88 7.34 15.52
CA HIS A 239 1.51 8.67 15.06
C HIS A 239 2.09 9.79 15.94
N ALA A 240 2.29 9.60 17.24
CA ALA A 240 2.86 10.61 18.13
C ALA A 240 4.30 10.97 17.75
N HIS A 241 5.07 9.98 17.30
CA HIS A 241 6.47 10.17 16.89
C HIS A 241 6.64 10.81 15.52
N SER A 242 5.55 11.01 14.75
CA SER A 242 5.58 11.74 13.47
C SER A 242 5.90 13.25 13.59
N SER A 243 6.15 13.75 14.82
CA SER A 243 6.65 15.08 15.20
C SER A 243 5.84 16.31 14.79
N LYS A 244 4.86 16.19 13.88
CA LYS A 244 4.01 17.31 13.42
C LYS A 244 2.54 16.96 13.18
N ASN A 245 2.14 15.69 13.31
CA ASN A 245 0.84 15.24 12.79
C ASN A 245 -0.22 14.95 13.86
N VAL A 246 0.12 15.03 15.15
CA VAL A 246 -0.85 14.79 16.23
C VAL A 246 -1.34 16.11 16.81
N ALA A 247 -2.62 16.42 16.55
CA ALA A 247 -3.30 17.54 17.21
C ALA A 247 -3.50 17.22 18.71
N PRO A 248 -3.36 18.21 19.62
CA PRO A 248 -4.01 18.12 20.92
C PRO A 248 -5.52 17.96 20.73
N ALA A 249 -6.24 17.38 21.69
CA ALA A 249 -7.71 17.19 21.62
C ALA A 249 -8.53 18.51 21.43
N SER A 250 -7.89 19.68 21.45
CA SER A 250 -8.49 20.98 21.16
C SER A 250 -8.48 21.30 19.66
N SER A 251 -9.64 21.66 19.11
CA SER A 251 -9.88 21.92 17.68
C SER A 251 -9.11 23.08 17.05
N CYS A 252 -8.40 23.92 17.82
CA CYS A 252 -7.74 25.12 17.28
C CYS A 252 -6.46 24.83 16.46
N CYS A 253 -5.89 23.62 16.57
CA CYS A 253 -4.57 23.29 16.00
C CYS A 253 -4.56 21.97 15.22
N ILE A 254 -5.66 21.62 14.55
CA ILE A 254 -5.73 20.39 13.73
C ILE A 254 -4.74 20.51 12.55
N PRO A 255 -3.76 19.60 12.41
CA PRO A 255 -2.83 19.59 11.30
C PRO A 255 -3.56 19.49 9.96
N ARG A 256 -3.13 20.31 9.00
CA ARG A 256 -3.65 20.31 7.63
C ARG A 256 -2.61 19.72 6.67
N ASN A 257 -3.00 18.72 5.90
CA ASN A 257 -2.14 17.91 5.02
C ASN A 257 -0.83 17.50 5.71
N PRO A 258 -0.89 16.81 6.85
CA PRO A 258 0.30 16.36 7.54
C PRO A 258 1.19 15.53 6.61
N ARG A 259 2.50 15.67 6.80
CA ARG A 259 3.55 14.93 6.09
C ARG A 259 4.64 14.56 7.07
N ALA A 260 5.00 13.28 7.13
CA ALA A 260 6.22 12.82 7.78
C ALA A 260 7.38 12.92 6.78
N GLU A 261 8.02 14.09 6.73
CA GLU A 261 9.13 14.40 5.80
C GLU A 261 10.47 13.76 6.21
N PHE A 262 10.61 13.35 7.46
CA PHE A 262 11.83 12.73 7.99
C PHE A 262 11.46 11.58 8.91
N ALA A 263 12.20 10.47 8.83
CA ALA A 263 12.21 9.46 9.88
C ALA A 263 12.80 10.12 11.14
N THR A 264 11.95 10.53 12.06
CA THR A 264 12.38 11.16 13.33
C THR A 264 13.12 10.19 14.24
N GLU A 265 12.95 8.90 13.98
CA GLU A 265 13.73 7.82 14.52
C GLU A 265 13.99 6.86 13.35
N ALA A 266 15.23 6.73 12.88
CA ALA A 266 15.63 5.45 12.32
C ALA A 266 15.28 4.44 13.42
N LEU A 267 14.35 3.51 13.15
CA LEU A 267 14.04 2.43 14.09
C LEU A 267 15.40 1.87 14.52
N ALA A 268 15.73 2.03 15.81
CA ALA A 268 17.12 2.09 16.26
C ALA A 268 17.95 0.93 15.70
N GLY A 269 18.87 1.23 14.78
CA GLY A 269 19.78 0.24 14.17
C GLY A 269 19.44 -0.21 12.75
N GLU A 270 18.35 0.25 12.13
CA GLU A 270 18.06 -0.07 10.71
C GLU A 270 18.72 0.96 9.76
N PRO A 271 19.55 0.52 8.79
CA PRO A 271 20.30 1.43 7.92
C PRO A 271 19.45 2.04 6.79
N TYR A 272 18.25 1.52 6.53
CA TYR A 272 17.43 1.89 5.38
C TYR A 272 16.21 2.72 5.79
N ALA A 273 15.92 3.77 5.01
CA ALA A 273 14.73 4.57 5.20
C ALA A 273 13.49 3.74 4.87
N ARG A 274 12.45 3.88 5.70
CA ARG A 274 11.17 3.20 5.49
C ARG A 274 10.08 4.21 5.15
N ARG A 275 9.18 3.81 4.25
CA ARG A 275 7.94 4.53 3.94
C ARG A 275 6.74 3.77 4.48
N VAL A 276 5.65 4.49 4.69
CA VAL A 276 4.40 3.88 5.11
C VAL A 276 3.74 3.19 3.90
N ILE A 277 3.43 1.91 4.06
CA ILE A 277 2.49 1.17 3.20
C ILE A 277 1.15 1.01 3.93
N LYS A 278 0.05 1.05 3.17
CA LYS A 278 -1.33 0.96 3.69
C LYS A 278 -2.15 -0.10 2.94
N GLY A 279 -3.23 -0.56 3.58
CA GLY A 279 -4.30 -1.35 2.94
C GLY A 279 -4.19 -2.86 3.04
N GLY A 280 -3.06 -3.43 3.45
CA GLY A 280 -2.89 -4.88 3.47
C GLY A 280 -2.81 -5.48 2.06
N SER A 281 -2.72 -6.81 1.95
CA SER A 281 -2.66 -7.51 0.67
C SER A 281 -3.49 -8.80 0.69
N HIS A 282 -3.49 -9.51 -0.44
CA HIS A 282 -4.05 -10.87 -0.57
C HIS A 282 -3.45 -11.89 0.40
N LEU A 283 -2.32 -11.59 1.05
CA LEU A 283 -1.69 -12.46 2.06
C LEU A 283 -2.11 -12.11 3.50
N CYS A 284 -2.84 -11.03 3.71
CA CYS A 284 -3.29 -10.67 5.05
C CYS A 284 -4.40 -11.63 5.51
N ALA A 285 -4.27 -12.18 6.71
CA ALA A 285 -5.16 -13.22 7.23
C ALA A 285 -5.65 -12.85 8.64
N PRO A 286 -6.91 -13.16 9.03
CA PRO A 286 -7.40 -12.87 10.38
C PRO A 286 -6.56 -13.50 11.51
N ASN A 287 -5.91 -14.63 11.24
CA ASN A 287 -5.08 -15.37 12.20
C ASN A 287 -3.60 -14.96 12.22
N TYR A 288 -3.19 -13.95 11.43
CA TYR A 288 -1.78 -13.53 11.33
C TYR A 288 -1.62 -12.01 11.13
N CYS A 289 -2.32 -11.43 10.16
CA CYS A 289 -2.18 -10.03 9.76
C CYS A 289 -3.53 -9.39 9.45
N LEU A 290 -4.07 -8.62 10.40
CA LEU A 290 -5.31 -7.84 10.28
C LEU A 290 -5.05 -6.43 9.71
N ARG A 291 -4.10 -6.29 8.78
CA ARG A 291 -3.72 -4.99 8.22
C ARG A 291 -4.51 -4.55 6.98
N TYR A 292 -5.55 -5.29 6.60
CA TYR A 292 -6.52 -4.89 5.56
C TYR A 292 -7.59 -3.90 6.07
N ARG A 293 -7.20 -3.00 6.97
CA ARG A 293 -8.04 -1.98 7.58
C ARG A 293 -7.52 -0.59 7.21
N PRO A 294 -8.38 0.45 7.10
CA PRO A 294 -7.95 1.80 6.77
C PRO A 294 -6.86 2.34 7.72
N ALA A 295 -7.03 2.10 9.03
CA ALA A 295 -6.11 2.58 10.08
C ALA A 295 -4.76 1.85 10.06
N ALA A 296 -4.73 0.60 9.60
CA ALA A 296 -3.54 -0.20 9.64
C ALA A 296 -2.43 0.41 8.78
N ARG A 297 -1.20 0.29 9.29
CA ARG A 297 0.02 0.82 8.67
C ARG A 297 1.18 -0.13 8.93
N GLN A 298 2.15 -0.09 8.04
CA GLN A 298 3.40 -0.82 8.18
C GLN A 298 4.52 -0.02 7.52
N GLY A 299 5.73 -0.11 8.07
CA GLY A 299 6.93 0.42 7.43
C GLY A 299 7.51 -0.60 6.47
N GLU A 300 7.88 -0.18 5.28
CA GLU A 300 8.61 -0.98 4.29
C GLU A 300 9.81 -0.17 3.80
N SER A 301 10.97 -0.82 3.61
CA SER A 301 12.16 -0.09 3.18
C SER A 301 12.04 0.39 1.74
N GLU A 302 12.52 1.59 1.44
CA GLU A 302 12.27 2.27 0.16
C GLU A 302 12.73 1.46 -1.06
N GLU A 303 13.81 0.71 -0.89
CA GLU A 303 14.42 -0.17 -1.90
C GLU A 303 13.78 -1.55 -2.00
N SER A 304 13.01 -1.97 -0.99
CA SER A 304 12.35 -3.27 -0.99
C SER A 304 11.28 -3.37 -2.06
N SER A 305 11.18 -4.55 -2.65
CA SER A 305 10.11 -4.90 -3.59
C SER A 305 9.61 -6.30 -3.27
N THR A 306 8.30 -6.53 -3.32
CA THR A 306 7.71 -7.84 -3.02
C THR A 306 6.55 -8.17 -3.95
N CYS A 307 6.13 -9.44 -3.96
CA CYS A 307 4.99 -9.91 -4.76
C CYS A 307 3.62 -9.41 -4.28
N HIS A 308 3.55 -8.59 -3.23
CA HIS A 308 2.29 -8.09 -2.69
C HIS A 308 2.23 -6.57 -2.47
N VAL A 309 3.28 -5.81 -2.82
CA VAL A 309 3.29 -4.34 -2.73
C VAL A 309 3.16 -3.73 -4.12
N GLY A 310 2.20 -2.83 -4.27
CA GLY A 310 1.98 -1.96 -5.43
C GLY A 310 1.74 -0.52 -4.98
N PHE A 311 1.00 0.26 -5.75
CA PHE A 311 0.69 1.65 -5.42
C PHE A 311 -0.48 2.21 -6.24
N ARG A 312 -1.02 3.36 -5.80
CA ARG A 312 -1.94 4.21 -6.56
C ARG A 312 -1.50 5.66 -6.49
N CYS A 313 -1.97 6.49 -7.42
CA CYS A 313 -1.53 7.89 -7.50
C CYS A 313 -2.67 8.89 -7.23
N ILE A 314 -2.27 10.13 -6.99
CA ILE A 314 -3.15 11.28 -6.80
C ILE A 314 -2.77 12.46 -7.69
N ILE A 315 -3.69 13.41 -7.86
CA ILE A 315 -3.44 14.74 -8.43
C ILE A 315 -3.98 15.78 -7.46
N ARG A 316 -3.13 16.76 -7.11
CA ARG A 316 -3.50 17.89 -6.26
C ARG A 316 -4.42 18.86 -7.00
N ILE A 317 -5.42 19.40 -6.32
CA ILE A 317 -6.20 20.52 -6.85
C ILE A 317 -5.44 21.81 -6.52
N PRO A 318 -5.14 22.67 -7.51
CA PRO A 318 -4.49 23.95 -7.24
C PRO A 318 -5.32 24.76 -6.24
N GLN A 319 -4.67 25.25 -5.19
CA GLN A 319 -5.31 26.22 -4.29
C GLN A 319 -5.34 27.58 -4.98
N THR A 320 -6.54 28.10 -5.22
CA THR A 320 -6.79 29.46 -5.70
C THR A 320 -6.67 30.47 -4.58
#